data_AF-A0A8J7I3V9-F1
#
_entry.id   AF-A0A8J7I3V9-F1
#
_cell.length_a   1.000
_cell.length_b   1.000
_cell.length_c   1.000
_cell.angle_alpha   90.00
_cell.angle_beta   90.00
_cell.angle_gamma   90.00
#
_symmetry.space_group_name_H-M   'P 1'
#
loop_
_entity.id
_entity.type
_entity.pdbx_description
1 polymer ?
#
loop_
_entity_poly.entity_id
_entity_poly.type
_entity_poly.pdbx_seq_one_letter_code
_entity_poly.pdbx_strand_id
1 'polypeptide(L)'
;MAVHYRERIITLWSVFLLGILFHTQLGLMPLFHGLPVVESQRATTINDISGIMWLMLGFFVLPMLAMMVTAFTDSKRYRIIHFGLTVFYSIMNLLHVLLDLFVKPVLWYQIALILFLLLVGLLLNVTAFRWMRLPLKANKQQEKLTSLHS
;
A
#
# COMPACT_ATOMS: atom_id res chain seq x y z
N MET A 1 -11.40 16.77 -15.93
CA MET A 1 -11.57 16.30 -14.53
C MET A 1 -10.55 17.02 -13.65
N ALA A 2 -10.99 17.69 -12.60
CA ALA A 2 -10.08 18.28 -11.61
C ALA A 2 -9.18 17.17 -11.01
N VAL A 3 -7.90 17.46 -10.80
CA VAL A 3 -6.94 16.44 -10.35
C VAL A 3 -6.91 16.39 -8.83
N HIS A 4 -7.70 15.49 -8.25
CA HIS A 4 -7.75 15.26 -6.81
C HIS A 4 -6.75 14.19 -6.38
N TYR A 5 -5.49 14.59 -6.15
CA TYR A 5 -4.42 13.66 -5.77
C TYR A 5 -4.71 12.91 -4.46
N ARG A 6 -5.31 13.59 -3.49
CA ARG A 6 -5.65 13.03 -2.18
C ARG A 6 -6.59 11.83 -2.31
N GLU A 7 -7.69 12.01 -3.05
CA GLU A 7 -8.66 10.96 -3.34
C GLU A 7 -8.02 9.80 -4.11
N ARG A 8 -7.23 10.09 -5.16
CA ARG A 8 -6.52 9.05 -5.92
C ARG A 8 -5.57 8.23 -5.05
N ILE A 9 -4.80 8.87 -4.17
CA ILE A 9 -3.89 8.21 -3.24
C ILE A 9 -4.67 7.30 -2.29
N ILE A 10 -5.77 7.80 -1.70
CA ILE A 10 -6.62 7.02 -0.79
C ILE A 10 -7.22 5.82 -1.53
N THR A 11 -7.79 6.01 -2.73
CA THR A 11 -8.35 4.91 -3.54
C THR A 11 -7.30 3.86 -3.89
N LEU A 12 -6.10 4.28 -4.31
CA LEU A 12 -5.02 3.34 -4.65
C LEU A 12 -4.54 2.55 -3.43
N TRP A 13 -4.41 3.20 -2.26
CA TRP A 13 -4.15 2.49 -1.01
C TRP A 13 -5.27 1.52 -0.62
N SER A 14 -6.53 1.90 -0.79
CA SER A 14 -7.67 1.01 -0.55
C SER A 14 -7.62 -0.23 -1.44
N VAL A 15 -7.40 -0.06 -2.75
CA VAL A 15 -7.26 -1.18 -3.69
C VAL A 15 -6.08 -2.07 -3.31
N PHE A 16 -4.95 -1.47 -2.95
CA PHE A 16 -3.76 -2.19 -2.50
C PHE A 16 -4.05 -3.02 -1.24
N LEU A 17 -4.61 -2.40 -0.18
CA LEU A 17 -4.90 -3.07 1.08
C LEU A 17 -5.95 -4.18 0.93
N LEU A 18 -7.02 -3.94 0.18
CA LEU A 18 -8.03 -4.94 -0.11
C LEU A 18 -7.44 -6.11 -0.90
N GLY A 19 -6.56 -5.83 -1.86
CA GLY A 19 -5.88 -6.87 -2.62
C GLY A 19 -4.91 -7.70 -1.76
N ILE A 20 -4.15 -7.08 -0.87
CA ILE A 20 -3.28 -7.81 0.07
C ILE A 20 -4.10 -8.65 1.05
N LEU A 21 -5.22 -8.11 1.57
CA LEU A 21 -6.14 -8.86 2.41
C LEU A 21 -6.69 -10.09 1.68
N PHE A 22 -7.12 -9.90 0.43
CA PHE A 22 -7.59 -10.99 -0.42
C PHE A 22 -6.49 -12.00 -0.73
N HIS A 23 -5.24 -11.57 -0.94
CA HIS A 23 -4.10 -12.45 -1.13
C HIS A 23 -3.88 -13.38 0.08
N THR A 24 -3.93 -12.84 1.30
CA THR A 24 -3.86 -13.65 2.52
C THR A 24 -5.02 -14.65 2.59
N GLN A 25 -6.25 -14.21 2.33
CA GLN A 25 -7.42 -15.10 2.31
C GLN A 25 -7.26 -16.22 1.27
N LEU A 26 -6.80 -15.89 0.06
CA LEU A 26 -6.58 -16.83 -1.03
C LEU A 26 -5.50 -17.87 -0.67
N GLY A 27 -4.47 -17.49 0.09
CA GLY A 27 -3.47 -18.42 0.62
C GLY A 27 -3.96 -19.31 1.76
N LEU A 28 -4.99 -18.89 2.47
CA LEU A 28 -5.60 -19.69 3.54
C LEU A 28 -6.72 -20.61 3.05
N MET A 29 -7.25 -20.40 1.83
CA MET A 29 -8.32 -21.22 1.25
C MET A 29 -8.11 -22.75 1.31
N PRO A 30 -6.90 -23.29 1.09
CA PRO A 30 -6.66 -24.73 1.22
C PRO A 30 -7.08 -25.30 2.58
N LEU A 31 -6.93 -24.54 3.68
CA LEU A 31 -7.32 -24.98 5.03
C LEU A 31 -8.82 -25.26 5.13
N PHE A 32 -9.64 -24.43 4.47
CA PHE A 32 -11.11 -24.61 4.45
C PHE A 32 -11.56 -25.81 3.60
N HIS A 33 -10.64 -26.43 2.87
CA HIS A 33 -10.88 -27.66 2.11
C HIS A 33 -10.15 -28.88 2.68
N GLY A 34 -9.63 -28.79 3.91
CA GLY A 34 -8.91 -29.89 4.56
C GLY A 34 -7.52 -30.16 3.96
N LEU A 35 -7.01 -29.26 3.14
CA LEU A 35 -5.66 -29.34 2.57
C LEU A 35 -4.66 -28.57 3.45
N PRO A 36 -3.44 -29.07 3.62
CA PRO A 36 -2.39 -28.35 4.34
C PRO A 36 -1.95 -27.11 3.55
N VAL A 37 -1.45 -26.09 4.26
CA VAL A 37 -0.75 -24.96 3.62
C VAL A 37 0.74 -25.29 3.61
N VAL A 38 1.44 -24.91 2.54
CA VAL A 38 2.83 -25.31 2.24
C VAL A 38 3.83 -25.04 3.40
N GLU A 39 3.54 -24.09 4.29
CA GLU A 39 4.38 -23.71 5.43
C GLU A 39 3.73 -23.96 6.82
N SER A 40 2.57 -24.61 6.92
CA SER A 40 1.78 -24.65 8.17
C SER A 40 2.34 -25.54 9.28
N GLN A 41 3.51 -26.17 9.13
CA GLN A 41 3.97 -27.23 10.04
C GLN A 41 5.19 -26.88 10.92
N ARG A 42 5.65 -25.62 10.98
CA ARG A 42 6.87 -25.26 11.74
C ARG A 42 6.68 -24.64 13.13
N ALA A 43 5.54 -24.00 13.41
CA ALA A 43 5.30 -23.35 14.69
C ALA A 43 4.51 -24.25 15.64
N THR A 44 4.98 -24.38 16.88
CA THR A 44 4.28 -25.13 17.94
C THR A 44 3.68 -24.22 19.00
N THR A 45 4.14 -22.96 19.07
CA THR A 45 3.64 -21.95 20.00
C THR A 45 3.34 -20.62 19.32
N ILE A 46 2.52 -19.77 19.96
CA ILE A 46 2.22 -18.42 19.46
C ILE A 46 3.47 -17.52 19.42
N ASN A 47 4.44 -17.79 20.29
CA ASN A 47 5.68 -17.02 20.35
C ASN A 47 6.52 -17.23 19.09
N ASP A 48 6.46 -18.42 18.49
CA ASP A 48 7.19 -18.78 17.26
C ASP A 48 6.77 -17.91 16.06
N ILE A 49 5.52 -17.44 16.04
CA ILE A 49 4.96 -16.60 14.96
C ILE A 49 4.76 -15.14 15.37
N SER A 50 5.05 -14.77 16.63
CA SER A 50 4.78 -13.43 17.18
C SER A 50 5.39 -12.31 16.34
N GLY A 51 6.63 -12.49 15.86
CA GLY A 51 7.31 -11.52 15.01
C GLY A 51 6.59 -11.30 13.68
N ILE A 52 6.11 -12.37 13.04
CA ILE A 52 5.35 -12.29 11.78
C ILE A 52 3.99 -11.60 12.02
N MET A 53 3.33 -11.88 13.14
CA MET A 53 2.06 -11.24 13.50
C MET A 53 2.21 -9.72 13.68
N TRP A 54 3.25 -9.26 14.37
CA TRP A 54 3.55 -7.83 14.51
C TRP A 54 3.94 -7.19 13.19
N LEU A 55 4.71 -7.89 12.36
CA LEU A 55 5.08 -7.40 11.03
C LEU A 55 3.84 -7.21 10.15
N MET A 56 2.93 -8.19 10.15
CA MET A 56 1.65 -8.09 9.44
C MET A 56 0.82 -6.91 9.94
N LEU A 57 0.67 -6.76 11.26
CA LEU A 57 -0.05 -5.62 11.85
C LEU A 57 0.55 -4.29 11.39
N GLY A 58 1.88 -4.13 11.47
CA GLY A 58 2.57 -2.93 11.02
C GLY A 58 2.37 -2.69 9.52
N PHE A 59 2.42 -3.74 8.70
CA PHE A 59 2.26 -3.67 7.25
C PHE A 59 0.85 -3.22 6.83
N PHE A 60 -0.19 -3.55 7.61
CA PHE A 60 -1.55 -3.08 7.36
C PHE A 60 -1.81 -1.68 7.96
N VAL A 61 -1.31 -1.42 9.17
CA VAL A 61 -1.60 -0.16 9.89
C VAL A 61 -0.91 1.04 9.26
N LEU A 62 0.33 0.91 8.77
CA LEU A 62 1.08 2.03 8.21
C LEU A 62 0.38 2.67 6.99
N PRO A 63 -0.13 1.92 6.00
CA PRO A 63 -0.93 2.46 4.91
C PRO A 63 -2.24 3.08 5.38
N MET A 64 -2.94 2.48 6.36
CA MET A 64 -4.18 3.03 6.90
C MET A 64 -3.93 4.39 7.57
N LEU A 65 -2.85 4.52 8.35
CA LEU A 65 -2.42 5.79 8.92
C LEU A 65 -2.03 6.79 7.82
N ALA A 66 -1.36 6.34 6.75
CA ALA A 66 -1.04 7.19 5.61
C ALA A 66 -2.32 7.71 4.93
N MET A 67 -3.33 6.87 4.70
CA MET A 67 -4.62 7.32 4.17
C MET A 67 -5.30 8.34 5.09
N MET A 68 -5.35 8.06 6.39
CA MET A 68 -5.95 8.93 7.39
C MET A 68 -5.27 10.30 7.42
N VAL A 69 -3.94 10.34 7.54
CA VAL A 69 -3.19 11.61 7.56
C VAL A 69 -3.34 12.34 6.23
N THR A 70 -3.30 11.63 5.10
CA THR A 70 -3.55 12.20 3.76
C THR A 70 -4.91 12.89 3.69
N ALA A 71 -5.94 12.37 4.36
CA ALA A 71 -7.26 13.00 4.40
C ALA A 71 -7.24 14.40 5.06
N PHE A 72 -6.41 14.61 6.07
CA PHE A 72 -6.43 15.81 6.92
C PHE A 72 -5.26 16.79 6.71
N THR A 73 -4.17 16.37 6.05
CA THR A 73 -2.99 17.23 5.85
C THR A 73 -2.56 17.33 4.41
N ASP A 74 -1.91 18.44 4.08
CA ASP A 74 -1.29 18.67 2.77
C ASP A 74 0.14 19.22 2.89
N SER A 75 0.79 19.02 4.04
CA SER A 75 2.11 19.58 4.29
C SER A 75 3.17 18.96 3.37
N LYS A 76 4.09 19.78 2.84
CA LYS A 76 5.15 19.31 1.92
C LYS A 76 6.05 18.24 2.55
N ARG A 77 6.35 18.37 3.85
CA ARG A 77 7.12 17.36 4.60
C ARG A 77 6.40 16.01 4.58
N TYR A 78 5.10 16.02 4.86
CA TYR A 78 4.29 14.81 4.83
C TYR A 78 4.27 14.17 3.44
N ARG A 79 4.10 14.95 2.36
CA ARG A 79 4.10 14.42 0.99
C ARG A 79 5.40 13.66 0.65
N ILE A 80 6.55 14.13 1.14
CA ILE A 80 7.85 13.47 0.95
C ILE A 80 7.92 12.15 1.74
N ILE A 81 7.52 12.17 3.01
CA ILE A 81 7.49 10.96 3.87
C ILE A 81 6.54 9.92 3.27
N HIS A 82 5.35 10.34 2.84
CA HIS A 82 4.37 9.48 2.20
C HIS A 82 4.93 8.87 0.90
N PHE A 83 5.61 9.65 0.05
CA PHE A 83 6.25 9.10 -1.13
C PHE A 83 7.30 8.03 -0.78
N GLY A 84 8.13 8.27 0.24
CA GLY A 84 9.08 7.27 0.75
C GLY A 84 8.39 5.98 1.18
N LEU A 85 7.24 6.09 1.87
CA LEU A 85 6.41 4.94 2.26
C LEU A 85 5.94 4.17 1.02
N THR A 86 5.43 4.84 -0.01
CA THR A 86 4.94 4.15 -1.22
C THR A 86 6.05 3.38 -1.93
N VAL A 87 7.26 3.95 -2.00
CA VAL A 87 8.44 3.28 -2.57
C VAL A 87 8.83 2.06 -1.75
N PHE A 88 8.85 2.17 -0.41
CA PHE A 88 9.13 1.05 0.48
C PHE A 88 8.17 -0.12 0.22
N TYR A 89 6.86 0.14 0.14
CA TYR A 89 5.86 -0.90 -0.15
C TYR A 89 6.06 -1.54 -1.53
N SER A 90 6.46 -0.76 -2.53
CA SER A 90 6.72 -1.29 -3.87
C SER A 90 7.94 -2.21 -3.90
N ILE A 91 9.00 -1.86 -3.15
CA ILE A 91 10.19 -2.73 -3.01
C ILE A 91 9.82 -4.02 -2.29
N MET A 92 9.06 -3.93 -1.18
CA MET A 92 8.60 -5.12 -0.46
C MET A 92 7.73 -6.01 -1.35
N ASN A 93 6.84 -5.44 -2.16
CA ASN A 93 5.97 -6.20 -3.05
C ASN A 93 6.76 -6.85 -4.20
N LEU A 94 7.79 -6.18 -4.73
CA LEU A 94 8.71 -6.78 -5.70
C LEU A 94 9.49 -7.95 -5.10
N LEU A 95 10.03 -7.79 -3.89
CA LEU A 95 10.71 -8.87 -3.18
C LEU A 95 9.75 -10.04 -2.93
N HIS A 96 8.50 -9.77 -2.57
CA HIS A 96 7.47 -10.78 -2.38
C HIS A 96 7.25 -11.62 -3.65
N VAL A 97 7.04 -10.99 -4.82
CA VAL A 97 6.92 -11.72 -6.10
C VAL A 97 8.14 -12.60 -6.37
N LEU A 98 9.34 -12.06 -6.15
CA LEU A 98 10.59 -12.80 -6.40
C LEU A 98 10.71 -14.00 -5.48
N LEU A 99 10.37 -13.87 -4.20
CA LEU A 99 10.42 -14.95 -3.22
C LEU A 99 9.37 -16.03 -3.49
N ASP A 100 8.16 -15.67 -3.92
CA ASP A 100 7.09 -16.61 -4.26
C ASP A 100 7.51 -17.57 -5.40
N LEU A 101 8.36 -17.13 -6.32
CA LEU A 101 8.88 -17.98 -7.41
C LEU A 101 9.83 -19.09 -6.91
N PHE A 102 10.39 -18.95 -5.71
CA PHE A 102 11.23 -19.98 -5.08
C PHE A 102 10.42 -20.96 -4.21
N VAL A 103 9.17 -20.65 -3.89
CA VAL A 103 8.28 -21.53 -3.11
C VAL A 103 7.71 -22.62 -4.00
N LYS A 104 7.75 -23.87 -3.54
CA LYS A 104 7.22 -25.04 -4.28
C LYS A 104 6.04 -25.68 -3.52
N PRO A 105 4.93 -26.00 -4.20
CA PRO A 105 4.64 -25.71 -5.61
C PRO A 105 4.37 -24.21 -5.85
N VAL A 106 4.63 -23.75 -7.08
CA VAL A 106 4.39 -22.36 -7.47
C VAL A 106 2.89 -22.11 -7.63
N LEU A 107 2.32 -21.21 -6.82
CA LEU A 107 0.91 -20.84 -6.86
C LEU A 107 0.69 -19.63 -7.78
N TRP A 108 0.49 -19.90 -9.08
CA TRP A 108 0.38 -18.85 -10.12
C TRP A 108 -0.71 -17.80 -9.85
N TYR A 109 -1.84 -18.20 -9.26
CA TYR A 109 -2.91 -17.28 -8.92
C TYR A 109 -2.50 -16.28 -7.83
N GLN A 110 -1.62 -16.67 -6.90
CA GLN A 110 -1.06 -15.75 -5.90
C GLN A 110 -0.08 -14.79 -6.54
N ILE A 111 0.81 -15.29 -7.40
CA ILE A 111 1.79 -14.47 -8.13
C ILE A 111 1.08 -13.44 -9.02
N ALA A 112 0.05 -13.85 -9.75
CA ALA A 112 -0.73 -12.95 -10.59
C ALA A 112 -1.35 -11.80 -9.78
N LEU A 113 -1.91 -12.10 -8.61
CA LEU A 113 -2.49 -11.09 -7.72
C LEU A 113 -1.42 -10.14 -7.16
N ILE A 114 -0.29 -10.65 -6.68
CA ILE A 114 0.80 -9.82 -6.14
C ILE A 114 1.42 -8.96 -7.25
N LEU A 115 1.56 -9.48 -8.48
CA LEU A 115 2.02 -8.70 -9.63
C LEU A 115 1.05 -7.57 -9.96
N PHE A 116 -0.26 -7.81 -9.92
CA PHE A 116 -1.26 -6.75 -10.04
C PHE A 116 -1.10 -5.69 -8.94
N LEU A 117 -0.87 -6.10 -7.69
CA LEU A 117 -0.66 -5.17 -6.57
C LEU A 117 0.65 -4.41 -6.68
N LEU A 118 1.68 -4.98 -7.31
CA LEU A 118 2.91 -4.28 -7.65
C LEU A 118 2.62 -3.15 -8.64
N LEU A 119 1.81 -3.41 -9.67
CA LEU A 119 1.39 -2.36 -10.62
C LEU A 119 0.59 -1.24 -9.93
N VAL A 120 -0.32 -1.60 -9.02
CA VAL A 120 -1.05 -0.62 -8.19
C VAL A 120 -0.08 0.20 -7.34
N GLY A 121 0.92 -0.44 -6.72
CA GLY A 121 1.98 0.23 -5.96
C GLY A 121 2.81 1.20 -6.80
N LEU A 122 3.17 0.81 -8.02
CA LEU A 122 3.87 1.70 -8.96
C LEU A 122 3.01 2.91 -9.37
N LEU A 123 1.72 2.70 -9.61
CA LEU A 123 0.79 3.79 -9.91
C LEU A 123 0.64 4.74 -8.72
N LEU A 124 0.63 4.20 -7.50
CA LEU A 124 0.64 4.95 -6.26
C LEU A 124 1.94 5.77 -6.11
N ASN A 125 3.11 5.20 -6.42
CA ASN A 125 4.39 5.92 -6.43
C ASN A 125 4.35 7.11 -7.40
N VAL A 126 3.89 6.89 -8.64
CA VAL A 126 3.79 7.95 -9.65
C VAL A 126 2.84 9.05 -9.18
N THR A 127 1.70 8.68 -8.60
CA THR A 127 0.72 9.63 -8.07
C THR A 127 1.27 10.43 -6.90
N ALA A 128 1.92 9.77 -5.94
CA ALA A 128 2.56 10.39 -4.78
C ALA A 128 3.75 11.29 -5.20
N PHE A 129 4.54 10.87 -6.19
CA PHE A 129 5.64 11.66 -6.74
C PHE A 129 5.16 12.96 -7.41
N ARG A 130 4.10 12.87 -8.21
CA ARG A 130 3.46 14.05 -8.81
C ARG A 130 2.90 14.96 -7.71
N TRP A 131 2.26 14.39 -6.70
CA TRP A 131 1.70 15.13 -5.57
C TRP A 131 2.76 15.86 -4.73
N MET A 132 3.91 15.23 -4.42
CA MET A 132 4.99 15.89 -3.67
C MET A 132 5.65 17.05 -4.42
N ARG A 133 5.61 17.04 -5.76
CA ARG A 133 6.17 18.11 -6.61
C ARG A 133 5.24 19.31 -6.78
N LEU A 134 3.96 19.21 -6.40
CA LEU A 134 3.03 20.32 -6.51
C LEU A 134 3.36 21.43 -5.50
N PRO A 135 3.33 22.71 -5.91
CA PRO A 135 3.47 23.83 -4.99
C PRO A 135 2.31 23.86 -3.99
N LEU A 136 2.59 24.19 -2.72
CA LEU A 136 1.62 24.20 -1.61
C LEU A 136 0.49 25.26 -1.74
N LYS A 137 0.48 26.07 -2.81
CA LYS A 137 -0.29 27.33 -2.89
C LYS A 137 -0.89 27.55 -4.29
N ALA A 138 -1.83 26.71 -4.70
CA ALA A 138 -2.88 27.16 -5.63
C ALA A 138 -3.89 28.11 -4.95
N ASN A 139 -3.89 28.18 -3.62
CA ASN A 139 -4.81 29.03 -2.83
C ASN A 139 -4.38 30.52 -2.74
N LYS A 140 -3.18 30.88 -3.20
CA LYS A 140 -2.72 32.29 -3.25
C LYS A 140 -3.33 33.08 -4.41
N GLN A 141 -3.85 32.39 -5.44
CA GLN A 141 -4.42 33.07 -6.60
C GLN A 141 -5.77 33.72 -6.25
N GLN A 142 -6.53 33.11 -5.35
CA GLN A 142 -7.81 33.65 -4.87
C GLN A 142 -7.63 34.83 -3.91
N GLU A 143 -6.64 34.74 -3.01
CA GLU A 143 -6.26 35.84 -2.09
C GLU A 143 -5.70 37.06 -2.86
N LYS A 144 -4.93 36.81 -3.93
CA LYS A 144 -4.42 37.87 -4.83
C LYS A 144 -5.52 38.51 -5.67
N LEU A 145 -6.53 37.75 -6.09
CA LEU A 145 -7.68 38.28 -6.82
C LEU A 145 -8.54 39.16 -5.90
N THR A 146 -8.76 38.78 -4.64
CA THR A 146 -9.50 39.61 -3.67
C THR A 146 -8.73 40.87 -3.24
N SER A 147 -7.39 40.84 -3.17
CA SER A 147 -6.57 42.01 -2.82
C SER A 147 -6.35 42.98 -4.00
N LEU A 148 -6.70 42.59 -5.23
CA LEU A 148 -6.64 43.45 -6.41
C LEU A 148 -7.95 44.24 -6.62
N HIS A 149 -9.00 43.90 -5.87
CA HIS A 149 -10.31 44.53 -5.91
C HIS A 149 -10.63 45.36 -4.64
N SER A 150 -9.63 45.58 -3.77
CA SER A 150 -9.68 46.45 -2.58
C SER A 150 -8.69 47.59 -2.71
#